data_AF-A0A9P1HTR4-F1
#
_entry.id   AF-A0A9P1HTR4-F1
#
_cell.length_a   1.000
_cell.length_b   1.000
_cell.length_c   1.000
_cell.angle_alpha   90.00
_cell.angle_beta   90.00
_cell.angle_gamma   90.00
#
_symmetry.space_group_name_H-M   'P 1'
#
loop_
_entity.id
_entity.type
_entity.pdbx_description
1 polymer ?
#
loop_
_entity_poly.entity_id
_entity_poly.type
_entity_poly.pdbx_seq_one_letter_code
_entity_poly.pdbx_strand_id
1 'polypeptide(L)'
;MEEKPLEGSSMTHLEKLVLGEDDSPMQTDDQPKESLLDDNTPLPQTRLGKYLDELMVVWCQMMKSVSTKPPAPPPTSPEHVKEVAELWVKDWRVAALDLNTELTRISLQWEQQHPEEYHEDEMKSIDEALERQDNLLKRCQTVLENRTDVFFSKPK
;
A
#
# COMPACT_ATOMS: atom_id res chain seq x y z
N MET A 1 29.02 28.18 64.28
CA MET A 1 28.56 26.77 64.27
C MET A 1 27.16 26.80 63.70
N GLU A 2 27.03 26.52 62.41
CA GLU A 2 25.75 26.42 61.71
C GLU A 2 25.78 25.14 60.87
N GLU A 3 24.70 24.37 60.98
CA GLU A 3 24.49 23.04 60.41
C GLU A 3 24.26 23.08 58.90
N LYS A 4 24.71 22.03 58.19
CA LYS A 4 24.01 21.52 56.99
C LYS A 4 24.10 19.98 56.93
N PRO A 5 22.99 19.28 56.61
CA PRO A 5 22.94 17.82 56.60
C PRO A 5 23.22 17.20 55.23
N LEU A 6 23.91 16.06 55.28
CA LEU A 6 23.87 14.86 54.43
C LEU A 6 23.34 15.00 52.99
N GLU A 7 24.25 15.03 52.01
CA GLU A 7 23.97 14.61 50.63
C GLU A 7 23.72 13.10 50.61
N GLY A 8 22.44 12.72 50.55
CA GLY A 8 22.00 11.36 50.29
C GLY A 8 22.28 10.98 48.84
N SER A 9 23.12 9.95 48.68
CA SER A 9 23.39 9.23 47.44
C SER A 9 22.09 8.91 46.68
N SER A 10 21.88 9.54 45.53
CA SER A 10 20.73 9.27 44.67
C SER A 10 21.02 8.02 43.83
N MET A 11 20.50 6.87 44.27
CA MET A 11 20.52 5.61 43.53
C MET A 11 19.91 5.76 42.13
N THR A 12 20.51 5.09 41.17
CA THR A 12 20.13 5.16 39.75
C THR A 12 18.88 4.33 39.47
N HIS A 13 18.15 4.67 38.41
CA HIS A 13 16.87 4.06 38.04
C HIS A 13 16.93 2.52 37.88
N LEU A 14 18.12 1.97 37.62
CA LEU A 14 18.41 0.54 37.54
C LEU A 14 18.36 -0.17 38.91
N GLU A 15 18.70 0.51 40.01
CA GLU A 15 18.65 -0.09 41.36
C GLU A 15 17.20 -0.23 41.85
N LYS A 16 16.28 0.60 41.36
CA LYS A 16 14.83 0.48 41.60
C LYS A 16 14.19 -0.70 40.86
N LEU A 17 14.85 -1.24 39.84
CA LEU A 17 14.36 -2.37 39.02
C LEU A 17 14.84 -3.73 39.55
N VAL A 18 15.91 -3.77 40.32
CA VAL A 18 16.51 -5.01 40.85
C VAL A 18 15.87 -5.46 42.18
N LEU A 19 15.28 -4.53 42.94
CA LEU A 19 14.57 -4.81 44.19
C LEU A 19 13.06 -4.67 43.95
N GLY A 20 12.49 -5.67 43.27
CA GLY A 20 11.04 -5.74 43.05
C GLY A 20 10.28 -5.97 44.35
N GLU A 21 9.18 -5.23 44.51
CA GLU A 21 7.96 -5.55 45.28
C GLU A 21 7.09 -4.28 45.34
N ASP A 22 6.09 -4.15 44.47
CA ASP A 22 4.73 -3.89 44.95
C ASP A 22 3.67 -4.15 43.87
N ASP A 23 2.55 -4.64 44.37
CA ASP A 23 1.43 -5.34 43.74
C ASP A 23 0.36 -4.36 43.21
N SER A 24 -0.44 -4.79 42.23
CA SER A 24 -1.66 -4.14 41.65
C SER A 24 -1.52 -3.16 40.46
N PRO A 25 -2.57 -3.05 39.63
CA PRO A 25 -3.09 -4.09 38.76
C PRO A 25 -3.03 -3.68 37.27
N MET A 26 -3.10 -4.69 36.42
CA MET A 26 -3.26 -4.65 34.97
C MET A 26 -4.24 -3.55 34.50
N GLN A 27 -3.71 -2.45 33.97
CA GLN A 27 -4.47 -1.54 33.11
C GLN A 27 -4.36 -2.05 31.67
N THR A 28 -5.39 -2.75 31.24
CA THR A 28 -5.71 -2.97 29.83
C THR A 28 -6.03 -1.61 29.21
N ASP A 29 -5.06 -1.06 28.49
CA ASP A 29 -5.24 0.18 27.70
C ASP A 29 -5.96 -0.17 26.39
N ASP A 30 -7.24 -0.54 26.51
CA ASP A 30 -8.20 -0.71 25.42
C ASP A 30 -8.89 0.66 25.17
N GLN A 31 -8.11 1.61 24.65
CA GLN A 31 -8.61 2.86 24.11
C GLN A 31 -8.32 2.89 22.60
N PRO A 32 -9.33 3.09 21.73
CA PRO A 32 -9.07 3.34 20.33
C PRO A 32 -8.31 4.66 20.24
N LYS A 33 -7.06 4.62 19.77
CA LYS A 33 -6.26 5.82 19.51
C LYS A 33 -6.88 6.60 18.34
N GLU A 34 -7.97 7.31 18.59
CA GLU A 34 -8.49 8.40 17.77
C GLU A 34 -7.52 9.60 17.83
N SER A 35 -6.30 9.41 17.33
CA SER A 35 -5.32 10.47 17.07
C SER A 35 -4.23 9.95 16.12
N LEU A 36 -4.61 9.15 15.11
CA LEU A 36 -3.64 8.61 14.16
C LEU A 36 -3.15 9.63 13.12
N LEU A 37 -3.73 10.83 13.07
CA LEU A 37 -3.34 11.89 12.15
C LEU A 37 -3.45 13.25 12.85
N ASP A 38 -2.42 13.64 13.60
CA ASP A 38 -2.16 15.07 13.78
C ASP A 38 -1.68 15.61 12.43
N ASP A 39 -2.60 16.21 11.66
CA ASP A 39 -2.36 16.75 10.31
C ASP A 39 -1.20 17.76 10.22
N ASN A 40 -0.70 18.25 11.37
CA ASN A 40 0.40 19.21 11.43
C ASN A 40 1.78 18.59 11.70
N THR A 41 1.85 17.29 11.99
CA THR A 41 3.12 16.61 12.21
C THR A 41 3.61 16.00 10.87
N PRO A 42 4.77 16.43 10.33
CA PRO A 42 5.32 15.83 9.13
C PRO A 42 5.53 14.33 9.34
N LEU A 43 4.84 13.52 8.53
CA LEU A 43 5.05 12.08 8.55
C LEU A 43 6.52 11.76 8.23
N PRO A 44 7.14 10.80 8.93
CA PRO A 44 8.50 10.41 8.63
C PRO A 44 8.59 9.89 7.19
N GLN A 45 9.64 10.27 6.47
CA GLN A 45 9.80 9.82 5.08
C GLN A 45 10.00 8.31 5.05
N THR A 46 9.01 7.60 4.50
CA THR A 46 9.06 6.15 4.30
C THR A 46 9.63 5.80 2.94
N ARG A 47 10.03 4.54 2.74
CA ARG A 47 10.42 4.03 1.41
C ARG A 47 9.28 4.19 0.39
N LEU A 48 8.04 3.89 0.81
CA LEU A 48 6.85 4.12 -0.01
C LEU A 48 6.68 5.59 -0.38
N GLY A 49 6.82 6.49 0.60
CA GLY A 49 6.76 7.93 0.38
C GLY A 49 7.80 8.40 -0.62
N LYS A 50 9.04 7.89 -0.53
CA LYS A 50 10.11 8.21 -1.47
C LYS A 50 9.77 7.78 -2.91
N TYR A 51 9.28 6.55 -3.12
CA TYR A 51 8.91 6.11 -4.47
C TYR A 51 7.70 6.87 -5.03
N LEU A 52 6.77 7.27 -4.16
CA LEU A 52 5.66 8.13 -4.55
C LEU A 52 6.15 9.53 -4.96
N ASP A 53 7.06 10.13 -4.19
CA ASP A 53 7.68 11.40 -4.53
C ASP A 53 8.42 11.33 -5.87
N GLU A 54 9.18 10.26 -6.10
CA GLU A 54 9.88 10.02 -7.38
C GLU A 54 8.91 9.91 -8.56
N LEU A 55 7.83 9.15 -8.42
CA LEU A 55 6.78 9.07 -9.44
C LEU A 55 6.14 10.44 -9.71
N MET A 56 5.83 11.20 -8.65
CA MET A 56 5.24 12.54 -8.77
C MET A 56 6.19 13.55 -9.42
N VAL A 57 7.50 13.45 -9.16
CA VAL A 57 8.51 14.27 -9.82
C VAL A 57 8.53 13.97 -11.32
N VAL A 58 8.56 12.69 -11.71
CA VAL A 58 8.52 12.27 -13.13
C VAL A 58 7.23 12.75 -13.80
N TRP A 59 6.07 12.61 -13.14
CA TRP A 59 4.79 13.15 -13.63
C TRP A 59 4.89 14.66 -13.93
N CYS A 60 5.37 15.42 -12.94
CA CYS A 60 5.45 16.88 -13.05
C CYS A 60 6.42 17.32 -14.14
N GLN A 61 7.55 16.63 -14.30
CA GLN A 61 8.51 16.93 -15.35
C GLN A 61 7.97 16.60 -16.75
N MET A 62 7.32 15.45 -16.90
CA MET A 62 6.62 15.10 -18.14
C MET A 62 5.58 16.17 -18.50
N MET A 63 4.71 16.54 -17.56
CA MET A 63 3.68 17.57 -17.78
C MET A 63 4.28 18.94 -18.13
N LYS A 64 5.41 19.33 -17.52
CA LYS A 64 6.13 20.57 -17.86
C LYS A 64 6.73 20.52 -19.26
N SER A 65 7.21 19.36 -19.71
CA SER A 65 7.79 19.21 -21.05
C SER A 65 6.72 19.26 -22.16
N VAL A 66 5.50 18.80 -21.86
CA VAL A 66 4.36 18.82 -22.80
C VAL A 66 3.55 20.13 -22.71
N SER A 67 3.53 20.77 -21.54
CA SER A 67 2.86 22.06 -21.33
C SER A 67 3.74 23.19 -21.86
N THR A 68 3.50 23.60 -23.10
CA THR A 68 4.17 24.72 -23.75
C THR A 68 3.76 26.04 -23.09
N LYS A 69 4.48 26.48 -22.06
CA LYS A 69 4.52 27.92 -21.72
C LYS A 69 5.62 28.60 -22.54
N PRO A 70 5.29 29.66 -23.31
CA PRO A 70 6.32 30.51 -23.92
C PRO A 70 7.28 31.03 -22.83
N PRO A 71 8.61 31.10 -23.07
CA PRO A 71 9.30 30.96 -24.34
C PRO A 71 10.04 29.61 -24.42
N ALA A 72 9.31 28.51 -24.57
CA ALA A 72 9.96 27.24 -24.91
C ALA A 72 10.52 27.34 -26.34
N PRO A 73 11.80 27.01 -26.59
CA PRO A 73 12.31 26.94 -27.95
C PRO A 73 11.47 25.93 -28.74
N PRO A 74 11.14 26.22 -30.01
CA PRO A 74 10.37 25.29 -30.82
C PRO A 74 11.10 23.94 -30.86
N PRO A 75 10.38 22.81 -30.75
CA PRO A 75 11.01 21.50 -30.79
C PRO A 75 11.85 21.36 -32.08
N THR A 76 13.09 20.89 -31.91
CA THR A 76 14.13 20.89 -32.96
C THR A 76 13.76 20.04 -34.17
N SER A 77 12.94 18.99 -33.98
CA SER A 77 12.26 18.22 -35.04
C SER A 77 11.14 17.33 -34.44
N PRO A 78 10.22 16.78 -35.25
CA PRO A 78 9.23 15.78 -34.79
C PRO A 78 9.86 14.54 -34.14
N GLU A 79 11.04 14.12 -34.61
CA GLU A 79 11.81 12.99 -34.08
C GLU A 79 12.29 13.29 -32.65
N HIS A 80 12.71 14.52 -32.38
CA HIS A 80 13.10 14.94 -31.03
C HIS A 80 11.93 14.85 -30.04
N VAL A 81 10.72 15.24 -30.45
CA VAL A 81 9.51 15.12 -29.61
C VAL A 81 9.20 13.66 -29.30
N LYS A 82 9.35 12.78 -30.30
CA LYS A 82 9.16 11.34 -30.13
C LYS A 82 10.17 10.75 -29.14
N GLU A 83 11.45 11.06 -29.31
CA GLU A 83 12.52 10.59 -28.41
C GLU A 83 12.28 11.03 -26.97
N VAL A 84 11.93 12.30 -26.75
CA VAL A 84 11.61 12.84 -25.42
C VAL A 84 10.39 12.15 -24.82
N ALA A 85 9.35 11.88 -25.62
CA ALA A 85 8.18 11.13 -25.15
C ALA A 85 8.52 9.69 -24.75
N GLU A 86 9.37 9.01 -25.52
CA GLU A 86 9.82 7.65 -25.20
C GLU A 86 10.62 7.60 -23.89
N LEU A 87 11.48 8.60 -23.65
CA LEU A 87 12.20 8.75 -22.39
C LEU A 87 11.24 8.93 -21.21
N TRP A 88 10.22 9.80 -21.32
CA TRP A 88 9.23 9.97 -20.25
C TRP A 88 8.42 8.71 -19.97
N VAL A 89 8.00 7.99 -21.02
CA VAL A 89 7.27 6.72 -20.85
C VAL A 89 8.15 5.69 -20.14
N LYS A 90 9.44 5.63 -20.46
CA LYS A 90 10.39 4.74 -19.79
C LYS A 90 10.54 5.12 -18.31
N ASP A 91 10.81 6.38 -18.02
CA ASP A 91 11.07 6.85 -16.66
C ASP A 91 9.81 6.72 -15.78
N TRP A 92 8.64 7.02 -16.34
CA TRP A 92 7.35 6.80 -15.67
C TRP A 92 7.13 5.33 -15.32
N ARG A 93 7.41 4.43 -16.26
CA ARG A 93 7.27 2.98 -16.02
C ARG A 93 8.21 2.49 -14.94
N VAL A 94 9.45 2.96 -14.92
CA VAL A 94 10.44 2.59 -13.89
C VAL A 94 9.95 3.06 -12.52
N ALA A 95 9.61 4.35 -12.37
CA ALA A 95 9.14 4.89 -11.10
C ALA A 95 7.84 4.21 -10.61
N ALA A 96 6.92 3.91 -11.53
CA ALA A 96 5.68 3.19 -11.20
C ALA A 96 5.94 1.74 -10.76
N LEU A 97 6.93 1.07 -11.37
CA LEU A 97 7.33 -0.28 -10.99
C LEU A 97 7.97 -0.30 -9.60
N ASP A 98 8.82 0.67 -9.27
CA ASP A 98 9.43 0.79 -7.95
C ASP A 98 8.37 1.02 -6.86
N LEU A 99 7.41 1.91 -7.11
CA LEU A 99 6.27 2.13 -6.21
C LEU A 99 5.44 0.85 -6.03
N ASN A 100 5.11 0.16 -7.13
CA ASN A 100 4.32 -1.08 -7.08
C ASN A 100 5.06 -2.19 -6.31
N THR A 101 6.37 -2.30 -6.48
CA THR A 101 7.21 -3.27 -5.76
C THR A 101 7.14 -3.03 -4.26
N GLU A 102 7.20 -1.76 -3.83
CA GLU A 102 7.10 -1.42 -2.41
C GLU A 102 5.69 -1.64 -1.85
N LEU A 103 4.63 -1.32 -2.61
CA LEU A 103 3.24 -1.63 -2.24
C LEU A 103 3.03 -3.13 -2.07
N THR A 104 3.55 -3.94 -3.00
CA THR A 104 3.48 -5.41 -2.92
C THR A 104 4.20 -5.90 -1.66
N ARG A 105 5.40 -5.38 -1.38
CA ARG A 105 6.16 -5.71 -0.18
C ARG A 105 5.38 -5.39 1.10
N ILE A 106 4.71 -4.24 1.15
CA ILE A 106 3.90 -3.82 2.29
C ILE A 106 2.65 -4.71 2.43
N SER A 107 1.98 -5.05 1.33
CA SER A 107 0.85 -5.98 1.32
C SER A 107 1.25 -7.31 1.95
N LEU A 108 2.30 -7.94 1.43
CA LEU A 108 2.81 -9.22 1.96
C LEU A 108 3.20 -9.13 3.44
N GLN A 109 3.79 -8.02 3.85
CA GLN A 109 4.12 -7.79 5.26
C GLN A 109 2.85 -7.68 6.12
N TRP A 110 1.83 -6.99 5.63
CA TRP A 110 0.55 -6.87 6.33
C TRP A 110 -0.14 -8.23 6.47
N GLU A 111 -0.16 -9.03 5.42
CA GLU A 111 -0.73 -10.39 5.40
C GLU A 111 -0.05 -11.29 6.44
N GLN A 112 1.28 -11.22 6.55
CA GLN A 112 2.04 -11.96 7.56
C GLN A 112 1.73 -11.51 9.00
N GLN A 113 1.37 -10.23 9.18
CA GLN A 113 1.06 -9.65 10.49
C GLN A 113 -0.40 -9.89 10.90
N HIS A 114 -1.31 -10.12 9.94
CA HIS A 114 -2.75 -10.27 10.16
C HIS A 114 -3.27 -11.55 9.47
N PRO A 115 -2.80 -12.74 9.89
CA PRO A 115 -3.09 -13.98 9.19
C PRO A 115 -4.57 -14.38 9.22
N GLU A 116 -5.30 -14.03 10.28
CA GLU A 116 -6.74 -14.35 10.40
C GLU A 116 -7.57 -13.47 9.47
N GLU A 117 -7.33 -12.16 9.47
CA GLU A 117 -8.00 -11.21 8.56
C GLU A 117 -7.72 -11.55 7.10
N TYR A 118 -6.45 -11.83 6.76
CA TYR A 118 -6.08 -12.25 5.42
C TYR A 118 -6.78 -13.55 5.01
N HIS A 119 -6.88 -14.53 5.92
CA HIS A 119 -7.56 -15.79 5.62
C HIS A 119 -9.06 -15.60 5.37
N GLU A 120 -9.72 -14.74 6.14
CA GLU A 120 -11.13 -14.40 5.92
C GLU A 120 -11.35 -13.77 4.53
N ASP A 121 -10.51 -12.79 4.17
CA ASP A 121 -10.56 -12.13 2.86
C ASP A 121 -10.26 -13.11 1.72
N GLU A 122 -9.28 -14.01 1.89
CA GLU A 122 -8.95 -15.05 0.92
C GLU A 122 -10.12 -16.01 0.71
N MET A 123 -10.81 -16.41 1.79
CA MET A 123 -11.98 -17.29 1.70
C MET A 123 -13.15 -16.64 0.97
N LYS A 124 -13.43 -15.37 1.28
CA LYS A 124 -14.43 -14.60 0.56
C LYS A 124 -14.11 -14.47 -0.93
N SER A 125 -12.84 -14.20 -1.28
CA SER A 125 -12.39 -14.12 -2.67
C SER A 125 -12.59 -15.44 -3.43
N ILE A 126 -12.34 -16.57 -2.75
CA ILE A 126 -12.57 -17.91 -3.30
C ILE A 126 -14.07 -18.17 -3.51
N ASP A 127 -14.92 -17.79 -2.57
CA ASP A 127 -16.38 -17.93 -2.73
C ASP A 127 -16.90 -17.12 -3.93
N GLU A 128 -16.44 -15.88 -4.09
CA GLU A 128 -16.77 -15.05 -5.26
C GLU A 128 -16.23 -15.65 -6.57
N ALA A 129 -15.07 -16.32 -6.54
CA ALA A 129 -14.54 -17.04 -7.69
C ALA A 129 -15.39 -18.27 -8.04
N LEU A 130 -15.84 -19.04 -7.05
CA LEU A 130 -16.73 -20.18 -7.23
C LEU A 130 -18.07 -19.76 -7.83
N GLU A 131 -18.65 -18.66 -7.34
CA GLU A 131 -19.90 -18.13 -7.89
C GLU A 131 -19.73 -17.73 -9.37
N ARG A 132 -18.62 -17.07 -9.72
CA ARG A 132 -18.32 -16.73 -11.12
C ARG A 132 -18.18 -17.98 -11.98
N GLN A 133 -17.52 -19.03 -11.48
CA GLN A 133 -17.36 -20.29 -12.21
C GLN A 133 -18.69 -21.03 -12.39
N ASP A 134 -19.53 -21.09 -11.36
CA ASP A 134 -20.87 -21.67 -11.43
C ASP A 134 -21.73 -20.97 -12.49
N ASN A 135 -21.70 -19.63 -12.51
CA ASN A 135 -22.37 -18.85 -13.54
C ASN A 135 -21.86 -19.15 -14.96
N LEU A 136 -20.55 -19.36 -15.13
CA LEU A 136 -19.97 -19.77 -16.41
C LEU A 136 -20.41 -21.18 -16.81
N LEU A 137 -20.45 -22.13 -15.87
CA LEU A 137 -20.90 -23.50 -16.13
C LEU A 137 -22.37 -23.54 -16.53
N LYS A 138 -23.25 -22.80 -15.82
CA LYS A 138 -24.67 -22.65 -16.18
C LYS A 138 -24.84 -22.11 -17.60
N ARG A 139 -24.05 -21.10 -17.98
CA ARG A 139 -24.04 -20.57 -19.36
C ARG A 139 -23.62 -21.61 -20.38
N CYS A 140 -22.56 -22.36 -20.10
CA CYS A 140 -22.11 -23.45 -20.96
C CYS A 140 -23.18 -24.54 -21.12
N GLN A 141 -23.85 -24.91 -20.03
CA GLN A 141 -24.95 -25.86 -20.04
C GLN A 141 -26.09 -25.40 -20.96
N THR A 142 -26.55 -24.15 -20.82
CA THR A 142 -27.59 -23.58 -21.69
C THR A 142 -27.18 -23.61 -23.17
N VAL A 143 -25.92 -23.32 -23.49
CA VAL A 143 -25.42 -23.39 -24.87
C VAL A 143 -25.46 -24.83 -25.40
N LEU A 144 -25.10 -25.82 -24.59
CA LEU A 144 -25.12 -27.22 -24.97
C LEU A 144 -26.54 -27.76 -25.14
N GLU A 145 -27.46 -27.42 -24.25
CA GLU A 145 -28.89 -27.76 -24.35
C GLU A 145 -29.48 -27.22 -25.65
N ASN A 146 -29.30 -25.92 -25.92
CA ASN A 146 -29.78 -25.29 -27.15
C ASN A 146 -29.22 -25.96 -28.42
N ARG A 147 -27.93 -26.34 -28.42
CA ARG A 147 -27.31 -27.04 -29.56
C ARG A 147 -27.84 -28.46 -29.73
N THR A 148 -28.07 -29.13 -28.62
CA THR A 148 -28.64 -30.49 -28.59
C THR A 148 -30.04 -30.48 -29.16
N ASP A 149 -30.89 -29.57 -28.70
CA ASP A 149 -32.25 -29.39 -29.20
C ASP A 149 -32.27 -29.10 -30.70
N VAL A 150 -31.44 -28.17 -31.18
CA VAL A 150 -31.32 -27.85 -32.61
C VAL A 150 -30.85 -29.05 -33.44
N PHE A 151 -29.96 -29.88 -32.90
CA PHE A 151 -29.47 -31.07 -33.60
C PHE A 151 -30.57 -32.14 -33.73
N PHE A 152 -31.32 -32.37 -32.66
CA PHE A 152 -32.37 -33.40 -32.63
C PHE A 152 -33.72 -32.93 -33.19
N SER A 153 -33.94 -31.62 -33.34
CA SER A 153 -35.18 -31.06 -33.91
C SER A 153 -35.20 -30.98 -35.44
N LYS A 154 -34.08 -31.28 -36.13
CA LYS A 154 -34.07 -31.33 -37.60
C LYS A 154 -34.68 -32.65 -38.10
N PRO A 155 -35.76 -32.62 -38.91
CA PRO A 155 -36.28 -33.83 -39.53
C PRO A 155 -35.23 -34.39 -40.51
N LYS A 156 -35.10 -35.73 -40.54
CA LYS A 156 -34.27 -36.47 -41.50
C LYS A 156 -34.76 -36.28 -42.93
#